data_AF-D5MRX2-F1
#
_entry.id   AF-D5MRX2-F1
#
_cell.length_a   1.000
_cell.length_b   1.000
_cell.length_c   1.000
_cell.angle_alpha   90.00
_cell.angle_beta   90.00
_cell.angle_gamma   90.00
#
_symmetry.space_group_name_H-M   'P 1'
#
loop_
_entity.id
_entity.type
_entity.pdbx_description
1 polymer ?
#
loop_
_entity_poly.entity_id
_entity_poly.type
_entity_poly.pdbx_seq_one_letter_code
_entity_poly.pdbx_strand_id
1 'polypeptide(L)' 'MVGVVAAVGKPAPGFTCRALVDGELKDVTLSDYRGKYVILFFYPMDFTFVCPTEIIAFNDRAGEFHQRGCQLLAC' A
#
# COMPACT_ATOMS: atom_id res chain seq x y z
N MET A 1 20.92 -4.74 -15.46
CA MET A 1 20.02 -4.54 -14.31
C MET A 1 19.11 -5.75 -14.23
N VAL A 2 19.30 -6.64 -13.25
CA VAL A 2 18.35 -7.72 -13.00
C VAL A 2 17.32 -7.15 -12.05
N GLY A 3 16.17 -6.72 -12.58
CA GLY A 3 15.08 -6.18 -11.76
C GLY A 3 14.58 -7.25 -10.80
N VAL A 4 14.40 -6.90 -9.52
CA VAL A 4 13.81 -7.81 -8.54
C VAL A 4 12.34 -7.97 -8.89
N VAL A 5 11.95 -9.18 -9.29
CA VAL A 5 10.57 -9.52 -9.67
C VAL A 5 9.78 -9.88 -8.42
N ALA A 6 8.56 -9.35 -8.30
CA ALA A 6 7.65 -9.76 -7.24
C ALA A 6 7.31 -11.26 -7.39
N ALA A 7 7.69 -12.05 -6.37
CA ALA A 7 7.44 -13.48 -6.34
C ALA A 7 7.13 -13.92 -4.91
N VAL A 8 6.19 -14.86 -4.77
CA VAL A 8 5.78 -15.37 -3.46
C VAL A 8 6.97 -16.03 -2.75
N GLY A 9 7.11 -15.75 -1.44
CA GLY A 9 8.21 -16.26 -0.62
C GLY A 9 9.56 -15.58 -0.86
N LYS A 10 9.64 -14.62 -1.79
CA LYS A 10 10.80 -13.74 -1.95
C LYS A 10 10.56 -12.39 -1.27
N PRO A 11 11.62 -11.66 -0.88
CA PRO A 11 11.47 -10.30 -0.40
C PRO A 11 10.74 -9.43 -1.43
N ALA A 12 9.76 -8.65 -0.96
CA ALA A 12 9.08 -7.68 -1.81
C ALA A 12 10.07 -6.66 -2.39
N PRO A 13 9.93 -6.26 -3.67
CA PRO A 13 10.77 -5.23 -4.28
C PRO A 13 10.67 -3.92 -3.49
N GLY A 14 11.80 -3.29 -3.20
CA GLY A 14 11.82 -1.99 -2.56
C GLY A 14 11.27 -0.90 -3.48
N PHE A 15 10.56 0.07 -2.92
CA PHE A 15 10.13 1.26 -3.62
C PHE A 15 10.16 2.47 -2.68
N THR A 16 10.30 3.65 -3.27
CA THR A 16 10.04 4.95 -2.65
C THR A 16 9.14 5.71 -3.58
N CYS A 17 8.03 6.26 -3.07
CA CYS A 17 7.09 7.05 -3.85
C CYS A 17 6.53 8.21 -3.02
N ARG A 18 5.93 9.18 -3.70
CA ARG A 18 5.23 10.29 -3.06
C ARG A 18 3.76 9.91 -2.90
N ALA A 19 3.28 9.85 -1.68
CA ALA A 19 1.92 9.43 -1.33
C ALA A 19 1.18 10.55 -0.60
N LEU A 20 -0.16 10.57 -0.73
CA LEU A 20 -1.02 11.44 0.06
C LEU A 20 -1.38 10.72 1.37
N VAL A 21 -0.95 11.27 2.51
CA VAL A 21 -1.16 10.70 3.84
C VAL A 21 -1.72 11.81 4.75
N ASP A 22 -2.94 11.60 5.25
CA ASP A 22 -3.65 12.56 6.09
C ASP A 22 -3.76 13.97 5.47
N GLY A 23 -3.94 14.03 4.15
CA GLY A 23 -4.06 15.27 3.38
C GLY A 23 -2.73 15.93 3.00
N GLU A 24 -1.59 15.36 3.39
CA GLU A 24 -0.26 15.89 3.07
C GLU A 24 0.51 14.95 2.13
N LEU A 25 1.27 15.53 1.20
CA LEU A 25 2.17 14.75 0.35
C LEU A 25 3.45 14.43 1.12
N LYS A 26 3.73 13.14 1.29
CA LYS A 26 4.91 12.62 1.99
C LYS A 26 5.63 11.59 1.14
N ASP A 27 6.94 11.50 1.29
CA ASP A 27 7.71 10.40 0.72
C ASP A 27 7.53 9.15 1.60
N VAL A 28 7.17 8.05 0.98
CA VAL A 28 6.92 6.75 1.62
C VAL A 28 7.85 5.72 1.02
N THR A 29 8.61 5.02 1.86
CA THR A 29 9.48 3.92 1.43
C THR A 29 9.02 2.61 2.05
N LEU A 30 9.04 1.51 1.29
CA LEU A 30 8.61 0.20 1.80
C LEU A 30 9.36 -0.24 3.07
N SER A 31 10.62 0.16 3.21
CA SER A 31 11.44 -0.15 4.40
C SER A 31 10.90 0.47 5.70
N ASP A 32 10.10 1.54 5.62
CA ASP A 32 9.55 2.23 6.79
C ASP A 32 8.53 1.36 7.55
N TYR A 33 8.02 0.32 6.89
CA TYR A 33 7.04 -0.62 7.43
C TYR A 33 7.65 -1.94 7.90
N ARG A 34 8.98 -2.05 8.01
CA ARG A 34 9.63 -3.25 8.58
C ARG A 34 9.07 -3.55 9.99
N GLY A 35 8.78 -4.82 10.25
CA GLY A 35 8.17 -5.27 11.51
C GLY A 35 6.63 -5.17 11.55
N LYS A 36 6.00 -4.60 10.51
CA LYS A 36 4.55 -4.62 10.30
C LYS A 36 4.21 -5.49 9.10
N TYR A 37 3.00 -6.03 9.07
CA TYR A 37 2.42 -6.54 7.84
C TYR A 37 2.08 -5.36 6.93
N VAL A 38 2.20 -5.55 5.62
CA VAL A 38 1.82 -4.55 4.62
C VAL A 38 0.94 -5.21 3.57
N ILE A 39 -0.24 -4.66 3.38
CA ILE A 39 -1.08 -4.94 2.21
C ILE A 39 -0.84 -3.79 1.25
N LEU A 40 -0.06 -4.07 0.20
CA LEU A 40 0.09 -3.21 -0.95
C LEU A 40 -0.85 -3.72 -2.04
N PHE A 41 -1.85 -2.92 -2.40
CA PHE A 41 -2.80 -3.26 -3.46
C PHE A 41 -2.78 -2.20 -4.54
N PHE A 42 -2.98 -2.64 -5.77
CA PHE A 42 -2.91 -1.79 -6.96
C PHE A 42 -4.30 -1.61 -7.53
N TYR A 43 -4.63 -0.39 -7.90
CA TYR A 43 -5.84 -0.07 -8.65
C TYR A 43 -5.46 0.64 -9.96
N PRO A 44 -6.23 0.48 -11.04
CA PRO A 44 -5.78 0.87 -12.37
C PRO A 44 -5.67 2.38 -12.59
N MET A 45 -6.62 3.17 -12.08
CA MET A 45 -6.68 4.61 -12.31
C MET A 45 -7.70 5.30 -11.40
N ASP A 46 -7.35 6.49 -10.90
CA ASP A 46 -8.26 7.40 -10.20
C ASP A 46 -9.48 7.78 -11.06
N PHE A 47 -10.62 8.04 -10.39
CA PHE A 47 -11.86 8.51 -11.04
C PHE A 47 -12.47 7.56 -12.08
N THR A 48 -12.27 6.26 -11.90
CA THR A 48 -12.92 5.20 -12.70
C THR A 48 -13.99 4.45 -11.89
N PHE A 49 -14.90 3.75 -12.57
CA PHE A 49 -16.14 3.24 -11.99
C PHE A 49 -15.99 2.06 -11.00
N VAL A 50 -14.86 1.35 -11.01
CA VAL A 50 -14.67 0.13 -10.20
C VAL A 50 -13.82 0.40 -8.95
N CYS A 51 -12.84 1.30 -9.04
CA CYS A 51 -11.85 1.58 -7.99
C CYS A 51 -12.40 2.15 -6.65
N PRO A 52 -13.44 3.00 -6.60
CA PRO A 52 -13.81 3.61 -5.32
C PRO A 52 -14.33 2.58 -4.32
N THR A 53 -14.96 1.50 -4.80
CA THR A 53 -15.57 0.50 -3.91
C THR A 53 -14.54 -0.23 -3.05
N GLU A 54 -13.43 -0.66 -3.65
CA GLU A 54 -12.38 -1.40 -2.94
C GLU A 54 -11.59 -0.49 -2.00
N ILE A 55 -11.21 0.70 -2.45
CA ILE A 55 -10.44 1.67 -1.65
C ILE A 55 -11.25 2.11 -0.42
N ILE A 56 -12.55 2.42 -0.60
CA ILE A 56 -13.43 2.81 0.51
C ILE A 56 -13.59 1.65 1.49
N ALA A 57 -13.85 0.42 1.00
CA ALA A 57 -14.00 -0.74 1.87
C ALA A 57 -12.74 -1.04 2.70
N PHE A 58 -11.55 -0.87 2.12
CA PHE A 58 -10.30 -0.97 2.87
C PHE A 58 -10.14 0.15 3.90
N ASN A 59 -10.50 1.39 3.54
CA ASN A 59 -10.40 2.55 4.42
C ASN A 59 -11.35 2.45 5.63
N ASP A 60 -12.61 2.06 5.41
CA ASP A 60 -13.61 1.88 6.48
C ASP A 60 -13.15 0.87 7.54
N ARG A 61 -12.31 -0.10 7.12
CA ARG A 61 -11.76 -1.15 7.98
C ARG A 61 -10.30 -0.94 8.36
N ALA A 62 -9.70 0.19 7.99
CA ALA A 62 -8.26 0.46 8.21
C ALA A 62 -7.87 0.31 9.69
N GLY A 63 -8.76 0.69 10.61
CA GLY A 63 -8.56 0.50 12.05
C GLY A 63 -8.38 -0.96 12.47
N GLU A 64 -9.13 -1.90 11.87
CA GLU A 64 -9.01 -3.34 12.15
C GLU A 64 -7.63 -3.88 11.73
N PHE A 65 -7.13 -3.44 10.56
CA PHE A 65 -5.80 -3.82 10.08
C PHE A 65 -4.70 -3.23 10.96
N HIS A 66 -4.84 -1.95 11.34
CA HIS A 66 -3.87 -1.28 12.20
C HIS A 66 -3.73 -1.96 13.56
N GLN A 67 -4.86 -2.35 14.19
CA GLN A 67 -4.87 -3.09 15.45
C GLN A 67 -4.16 -4.45 15.37
N ARG A 68 -4.09 -5.04 14.17
CA ARG A 68 -3.38 -6.31 13.91
C ARG A 68 -1.94 -6.11 13.45
N GLY A 69 -1.40 -4.89 13.54
CA GLY A 69 -0.05 -4.57 13.10
C GLY A 69 0.12 -4.61 11.58
N CYS A 70 -0.95 -4.32 10.83
CA CYS A 70 -0.96 -4.30 9.38
C CYS A 70 -1.19 -2.88 8.85
N GLN A 71 -0.36 -2.46 7.89
CA GLN A 71 -0.51 -1.22 7.14
C GLN A 71 -1.18 -1.49 5.80
N LEU A 72 -2.08 -0.61 5.39
CA LEU A 72 -2.65 -0.58 4.03
C LEU A 72 -1.94 0.49 3.20
N LEU A 73 -1.56 0.14 1.97
CA LEU A 73 -1.02 1.03 0.95
C LEU A 73 -1.76 0.79 -0.36
N ALA A 74 -2.37 1.84 -0.92
CA ALA A 74 -3.01 1.83 -2.22
C ALA A 74 -2.11 2.52 -3.25
N CYS A 75 -1.99 1.94 -4.44
CA CYS A 75 -1.18 2.47 -5.53
C CYS A 75 -1.90 2.37 -6.88
#